data_AF-A0A085ZBA9-F1
#
_entry.id   AF-A0A085ZBA9-F1
#
_cell.length_a   1.000
_cell.length_b   1.000
_cell.length_c   1.000
_cell.angle_alpha   90.00
_cell.angle_beta   90.00
_cell.angle_gamma   90.00
#
_symmetry.space_group_name_H-M   'P 1'
#
loop_
_entity.id
_entity.type
_entity.pdbx_description
1 polymer ?
#
loop_
_entity_poly.entity_id
_entity_poly.type
_entity_poly.pdbx_seq_one_letter_code
_entity_poly.pdbx_strand_id
1 'polypeptide(L)'
;MLKELIKKLYLLQNNKQVDNGVEIIIDNILEENDLIETEMIPQWFVAFLESAIQKQVSPKTKFIYEKGKGDVSNLISELESLINAEWNDYGEAVEVKFDNLGLKAIISTESNYYEIIKID
;
A
#
# COMPACT_ATOMS: atom_id res chain seq x y z
N MET A 1 -10.67 -6.35 6.52
CA MET A 1 -10.40 -6.46 5.07
C MET A 1 -9.00 -5.99 4.71
N LEU A 2 -8.63 -4.75 5.04
CA LEU A 2 -7.30 -4.19 4.74
C LEU A 2 -6.13 -4.98 5.35
N LYS A 3 -6.24 -5.39 6.63
CA LYS A 3 -5.25 -6.26 7.29
C LYS A 3 -4.87 -7.48 6.44
N GLU A 4 -5.86 -8.17 5.88
CA GLU A 4 -5.62 -9.36 5.06
C GLU A 4 -4.96 -9.04 3.71
N LEU A 5 -5.20 -7.86 3.15
CA LEU A 5 -4.49 -7.40 1.94
C LEU A 5 -3.03 -7.10 2.27
N ILE A 6 -2.75 -6.41 3.38
CA ILE A 6 -1.37 -6.12 3.83
C ILE A 6 -0.63 -7.44 4.11
N LYS A 7 -1.26 -8.40 4.80
CA LYS A 7 -0.68 -9.73 5.04
C LYS A 7 -0.34 -10.48 3.75
N LYS A 8 -1.24 -10.43 2.76
CA LYS A 8 -0.99 -11.05 1.44
C LYS A 8 0.15 -10.35 0.70
N LEU A 9 0.17 -9.03 0.70
CA LEU A 9 1.23 -8.25 0.07
C LEU A 9 2.58 -8.54 0.75
N TYR A 10 2.63 -8.57 2.08
CA TYR A 10 3.80 -8.99 2.86
C TYR A 10 4.29 -10.37 2.43
N LEU A 11 3.39 -11.36 2.37
CA LEU A 11 3.76 -12.72 1.99
C LEU A 11 4.40 -12.76 0.60
N LEU A 12 3.78 -12.10 -0.37
CA LEU A 12 4.26 -12.12 -1.76
C LEU A 12 5.55 -11.32 -1.94
N GLN A 13 5.65 -10.15 -1.30
CA GLN A 13 6.78 -9.25 -1.45
C GLN A 13 7.98 -9.69 -0.60
N ASN A 14 7.80 -10.28 0.58
CA ASN A 14 8.91 -10.78 1.40
C ASN A 14 9.24 -12.24 1.15
N ASN A 15 8.35 -12.96 0.45
CA ASN A 15 8.42 -14.42 0.30
C ASN A 15 8.48 -15.15 1.66
N LYS A 16 7.79 -14.60 2.67
CA LYS A 16 7.79 -15.05 4.08
C LYS A 16 6.37 -15.15 4.61
N GLN A 17 6.10 -16.18 5.41
CA GLN A 17 4.83 -16.27 6.13
C GLN A 17 4.72 -15.17 7.17
N VAL A 18 3.49 -14.75 7.45
CA VAL A 18 3.16 -13.81 8.52
C VAL A 18 3.19 -14.59 9.84
N ASP A 19 4.05 -14.18 10.77
CA ASP A 19 4.06 -14.70 12.15
C ASP A 19 3.32 -13.74 13.10
N ASN A 20 3.16 -14.13 14.36
CA ASN A 20 2.47 -13.32 15.36
C ASN A 20 3.11 -11.94 15.58
N GLY A 21 4.43 -11.81 15.44
CA GLY A 21 5.12 -10.53 15.59
C GLY A 21 4.75 -9.58 14.46
N VAL A 22 4.74 -10.08 13.23
CA VAL A 22 4.28 -9.34 12.04
C VAL A 22 2.80 -8.98 12.15
N GLU A 23 1.95 -9.87 12.65
CA GLU A 23 0.53 -9.55 12.87
C GLU A 23 0.33 -8.38 13.84
N ILE A 24 1.08 -8.36 14.95
CA ILE A 24 1.03 -7.27 15.93
C ILE A 24 1.48 -5.95 15.30
N ILE A 25 2.55 -5.97 14.48
CA ILE A 25 3.01 -4.77 13.78
C ILE A 25 1.93 -4.23 12.83
N ILE A 26 1.27 -5.11 12.08
CA ILE A 26 0.18 -4.70 11.17
C ILE A 26 -0.98 -4.10 11.96
N ASP A 27 -1.35 -4.69 13.10
CA ASP A 27 -2.43 -4.16 13.94
C ASP A 27 -2.09 -2.77 14.48
N ASN A 28 -0.87 -2.57 14.98
CA ASN A 28 -0.42 -1.27 15.48
C ASN A 28 -0.45 -0.20 14.38
N ILE A 29 0.07 -0.51 13.19
CA ILE A 29 0.06 0.39 12.03
C ILE A 29 -1.39 0.79 11.67
N LEU A 30 -2.32 -0.16 11.65
CA LEU A 30 -3.71 0.14 11.33
C LEU A 30 -4.40 0.98 12.42
N GLU A 31 -4.04 0.77 13.69
CA GLU A 31 -4.53 1.57 14.82
C GLU A 31 -3.98 3.00 14.80
N GLU A 32 -2.68 3.17 14.60
CA GLU A 32 -1.99 4.48 14.56
C GLU A 32 -2.50 5.38 13.42
N ASN A 33 -3.06 4.78 12.36
CA ASN A 33 -3.61 5.49 11.21
C ASN A 33 -5.15 5.61 11.21
N ASP A 34 -5.84 5.20 12.28
CA ASP A 34 -7.31 5.16 12.36
C ASP A 34 -7.98 4.32 11.23
N LEU A 35 -7.32 3.25 10.77
CA LEU A 35 -7.74 2.39 9.65
C LEU A 35 -8.25 1.00 10.11
N ILE A 36 -8.70 0.89 11.36
CA ILE A 36 -9.30 -0.33 11.92
C ILE A 36 -10.70 -0.56 11.34
N GLU A 37 -11.48 0.51 11.23
CA GLU A 37 -12.86 0.49 10.76
C GLU A 37 -12.91 0.47 9.22
N THR A 38 -13.78 -0.36 8.64
CA THR A 38 -13.82 -0.56 7.17
C THR A 38 -14.27 0.69 6.44
N GLU A 39 -15.15 1.45 7.08
CA GLU A 39 -15.63 2.75 6.70
C GLU A 39 -14.56 3.84 6.74
N MET A 40 -13.42 3.63 7.39
CA MET A 40 -12.32 4.60 7.42
C MET A 40 -11.33 4.37 6.28
N ILE A 41 -11.39 3.22 5.62
CA ILE A 41 -10.41 2.85 4.59
C ILE A 41 -10.81 3.45 3.23
N PRO A 42 -9.92 4.23 2.57
CA PRO A 42 -10.17 4.72 1.21
C PRO A 42 -10.27 3.56 0.21
N GLN A 43 -11.28 3.59 -0.65
CA GLN A 43 -11.53 2.52 -1.63
C GLN A 43 -10.43 2.43 -2.68
N TRP A 44 -9.86 3.58 -3.06
CA TRP A 44 -8.75 3.61 -4.01
C TRP A 44 -7.52 2.87 -3.48
N PHE A 45 -7.28 2.92 -2.17
CA PHE A 45 -6.14 2.27 -1.55
C PHE A 45 -6.32 0.75 -1.52
N VAL A 46 -7.55 0.28 -1.29
CA VAL A 46 -7.92 -1.14 -1.43
C VAL A 46 -7.66 -1.62 -2.87
N ALA A 47 -8.17 -0.89 -3.87
CA ALA A 47 -7.99 -1.23 -5.28
C ALA A 47 -6.51 -1.23 -5.71
N PHE A 48 -5.72 -0.29 -5.17
CA PHE A 48 -4.27 -0.25 -5.37
C PHE A 48 -3.59 -1.52 -4.84
N LEU A 49 -3.84 -1.90 -3.57
CA LEU A 49 -3.24 -3.09 -2.98
C LEU A 49 -3.66 -4.37 -3.72
N GLU A 50 -4.93 -4.48 -4.08
CA GLU A 50 -5.43 -5.62 -4.87
C GLU A 50 -4.73 -5.72 -6.23
N SER A 51 -4.54 -4.60 -6.92
CA SER A 51 -3.85 -4.55 -8.20
C SER A 51 -2.38 -4.98 -8.07
N ALA A 52 -1.69 -4.51 -7.02
CA ALA A 52 -0.31 -4.91 -6.72
C ALA A 52 -0.21 -6.42 -6.42
N ILE A 53 -1.10 -6.95 -5.56
CA ILE A 53 -1.16 -8.39 -5.21
C ILE A 53 -1.42 -9.25 -6.45
N GLN A 54 -2.30 -8.80 -7.35
CA GLN A 54 -2.63 -9.51 -8.60
C GLN A 54 -1.57 -9.34 -9.70
N LYS A 55 -0.50 -8.56 -9.43
CA LYS A 55 0.54 -8.19 -10.40
C LYS A 55 -0.02 -7.53 -11.66
N GLN A 56 -1.10 -6.78 -11.48
CA GLN A 56 -1.78 -6.09 -12.56
C GLN A 56 -1.14 -4.72 -12.77
N VAL A 57 -0.60 -4.51 -13.97
CA VAL A 57 -0.21 -3.17 -14.44
C VAL A 57 -1.46 -2.31 -14.47
N SER A 58 -1.37 -1.14 -13.84
CA SER A 58 -2.44 -0.16 -13.80
C SER A 58 -1.91 1.13 -14.41
N PRO A 59 -2.50 1.62 -15.52
CA PRO A 59 -2.12 2.94 -16.02
C PRO A 59 -2.44 4.00 -14.96
N LYS A 60 -1.95 5.22 -15.17
CA LYS A 60 -2.21 6.36 -14.29
C LYS A 60 -3.71 6.49 -13.98
N THR A 61 -4.08 6.05 -12.77
CA THR A 61 -5.45 5.92 -12.29
C THR A 61 -5.72 7.04 -11.31
N LYS A 62 -6.63 7.94 -11.67
CA LYS A 62 -7.08 9.03 -10.80
C LYS A 62 -8.02 8.48 -9.74
N PHE A 63 -7.80 8.89 -8.51
CA PHE A 63 -8.74 8.65 -7.42
C PHE A 63 -9.32 9.96 -6.91
N ILE A 64 -10.38 9.85 -6.12
CA ILE A 64 -10.99 10.99 -5.45
C ILE A 64 -10.59 10.89 -3.98
N TYR A 65 -10.08 12.00 -3.44
CA TYR A 65 -9.88 12.10 -2.00
C TYR A 65 -11.22 11.98 -1.27
N GLU A 66 -11.33 10.98 -0.40
CA GLU A 66 -12.56 10.68 0.34
C GLU A 66 -12.50 11.38 1.71
N LYS A 67 -13.23 12.48 1.85
CA LYS A 67 -13.27 13.25 3.09
C LYS A 67 -13.80 12.39 4.26
N GLY A 68 -13.08 12.40 5.38
CA GLY A 68 -13.45 11.65 6.60
C GLY A 68 -12.98 10.20 6.59
N LYS A 69 -12.25 9.78 5.56
CA LYS A 69 -11.46 8.54 5.59
C LYS A 69 -10.08 8.81 6.21
N GLY A 70 -9.43 7.76 6.67
CA GLY A 70 -8.06 7.82 7.18
C GLY A 70 -7.07 8.29 6.10
N ASP A 71 -6.03 8.98 6.54
CA ASP A 71 -4.92 9.38 5.67
C ASP A 71 -3.92 8.24 5.57
N VAL A 72 -3.85 7.64 4.38
CA VAL A 72 -2.94 6.51 4.12
C VAL A 72 -1.50 6.94 3.82
N SER A 73 -1.19 8.24 3.85
CA SER A 73 0.17 8.75 3.56
C SER A 73 1.19 8.27 4.60
N ASN A 74 0.81 8.26 5.88
CA ASN A 74 1.63 7.73 6.96
C ASN A 74 1.73 6.20 6.87
N LEU A 75 0.60 5.52 6.68
CA LEU A 75 0.54 4.07 6.45
C LEU A 75 1.50 3.63 5.32
N ILE A 76 1.49 4.34 4.20
CA ILE A 76 2.36 4.10 3.05
C ILE A 76 3.84 4.05 3.49
N SER A 77 4.26 5.01 4.31
CA SER A 77 5.64 5.09 4.82
C SER A 77 5.93 3.99 5.83
N GLU A 78 4.98 3.67 6.73
CA GLU A 78 5.16 2.63 7.74
C GLU A 78 5.23 1.22 7.14
N LEU A 79 4.54 1.00 6.03
CA LEU A 79 4.61 -0.26 5.29
C LEU A 79 6.00 -0.53 4.73
N GLU A 80 6.83 0.49 4.46
CA GLU A 80 8.18 0.33 3.88
C GLU A 80 9.00 -0.76 4.54
N SER A 81 9.21 -0.61 5.86
CA SER A 81 10.01 -1.54 6.65
C SER A 81 9.36 -2.92 6.74
N LEU A 82 8.03 -2.97 6.75
CA LEU A 82 7.25 -4.19 6.91
C LEU A 82 7.30 -5.05 5.65
N ILE A 83 7.02 -4.46 4.48
CA ILE A 83 6.92 -5.21 3.23
C ILE A 83 8.26 -5.31 2.49
N ASN A 84 9.36 -4.73 3.01
CA ASN A 84 10.67 -4.70 2.34
C ASN A 84 10.54 -4.21 0.89
N ALA A 85 9.82 -3.11 0.73
CA ALA A 85 9.74 -2.35 -0.50
C ALA A 85 10.62 -1.11 -0.38
N GLU A 86 11.17 -0.62 -1.48
CA GLU A 86 11.97 0.62 -1.50
C GLU A 86 11.06 1.79 -1.83
N TRP A 87 10.97 2.79 -0.94
CA TRP A 87 10.12 3.96 -1.13
C TRP A 87 10.99 5.18 -1.42
N ASN A 88 10.84 5.74 -2.63
CA ASN A 88 11.55 6.93 -3.07
C ASN A 88 10.57 8.09 -3.15
N ASP A 89 10.71 9.06 -2.25
CA ASP A 89 9.90 10.28 -2.22
C ASP A 89 10.45 11.33 -3.21
N TYR A 90 9.57 11.81 -4.09
CA TYR A 90 9.83 12.86 -5.08
C TYR A 90 9.04 14.15 -4.78
N GLY A 91 8.67 14.36 -3.51
CA GLY A 91 7.91 15.52 -3.03
C GLY A 91 6.41 15.32 -3.21
N GLU A 92 5.92 15.40 -4.44
CA GLU A 92 4.47 15.28 -4.72
C GLU A 92 4.03 13.82 -4.93
N ALA A 93 4.98 12.90 -5.07
CA ALA A 93 4.72 11.50 -5.36
C ALA A 93 5.77 10.59 -4.72
N VAL A 94 5.34 9.40 -4.34
CA VAL A 94 6.20 8.34 -3.82
C VAL A 94 6.25 7.20 -4.83
N GLU A 95 7.46 6.78 -5.19
CA GLU A 95 7.69 5.55 -5.95
C GLU A 95 7.93 4.39 -4.98
N VAL A 96 7.26 3.27 -5.19
CA VAL A 96 7.35 2.04 -4.38
C VAL A 96 7.81 0.91 -5.27
N LYS A 97 8.94 0.27 -4.96
CA LYS A 97 9.38 -0.91 -5.70
C LYS A 97 9.02 -2.20 -4.98
N PHE A 98 8.30 -3.06 -5.68
CA PHE A 98 7.94 -4.41 -5.27
C PHE A 98 8.79 -5.43 -6.04
N ASP A 99 10.08 -5.53 -5.69
CA ASP A 99 11.05 -6.34 -6.45
C ASP A 99 10.61 -7.79 -6.66
N ASN A 100 10.08 -8.45 -5.63
CA ASN A 100 9.63 -9.84 -5.72
C ASN A 100 8.33 -10.00 -6.52
N LEU A 101 7.61 -8.90 -6.77
CA LEU A 101 6.47 -8.87 -7.67
C LEU A 101 6.85 -8.46 -9.10
N GLY A 102 8.04 -7.89 -9.31
CA GLY A 102 8.45 -7.31 -10.59
C GLY A 102 7.63 -6.08 -10.95
N LEU A 103 7.24 -5.28 -9.95
CA LEU A 103 6.37 -4.11 -10.12
C LEU A 103 6.98 -2.90 -9.43
N LYS A 104 6.67 -1.71 -9.96
CA LYS A 104 6.77 -0.46 -9.23
C LYS A 104 5.43 0.25 -9.22
N ALA A 105 5.12 0.93 -8.13
CA ALA A 105 4.00 1.83 -8.04
C ALA A 105 4.47 3.28 -7.93
N ILE A 106 3.73 4.20 -8.51
CA ILE A 106 3.89 5.64 -8.27
C ILE A 106 2.59 6.12 -7.68
N ILE A 107 2.63 6.72 -6.49
CA ILE A 107 1.46 7.20 -5.76
C ILE A 107 1.63 8.69 -5.49
N SER A 108 0.65 9.51 -5.87
CA SER A 108 0.61 10.93 -5.54
C SER A 108 -0.72 11.25 -4.88
N THR A 109 -0.69 11.58 -3.60
CA THR A 109 -1.87 11.99 -2.83
C THR A 109 -2.30 13.41 -3.19
N GLU A 110 -1.35 14.32 -3.46
CA GLU A 110 -1.65 15.69 -3.91
C GLU A 110 -2.31 15.71 -5.30
N SER A 111 -1.72 15.00 -6.26
CA SER A 111 -2.29 14.88 -7.61
C SER A 111 -3.36 13.79 -7.73
N ASN A 112 -3.71 13.13 -6.63
CA ASN A 112 -4.72 12.07 -6.51
C ASN A 112 -4.64 11.00 -7.60
N TYR A 113 -3.47 10.38 -7.77
CA TYR A 113 -3.32 9.25 -8.68
C TYR A 113 -2.40 8.18 -8.14
N TYR A 114 -2.59 6.96 -8.63
CA TYR A 114 -1.57 5.92 -8.58
C TYR A 114 -1.36 5.31 -9.96
N GLU A 115 -0.20 4.72 -10.16
CA GLU A 115 0.17 3.97 -11.36
C GLU A 115 0.94 2.73 -10.92
N ILE A 116 0.70 1.57 -11.55
CA ILE A 116 1.46 0.33 -11.30
C ILE A 116 2.08 -0.08 -12.62
N ILE A 117 3.40 -0.16 -12.65
CA ILE A 117 4.22 -0.39 -13.83
C ILE A 117 5.01 -1.67 -13.61
N LYS A 118 5.23 -2.45 -14.66
CA LYS A 118 6.09 -3.62 -14.60
C LYS A 118 7.57 -3.18 -14.64
N ILE A 119 8.40 -3.81 -13.81
CA ILE A 119 9.86 -3.65 -13.86
C ILE A 119 10.40 -4.79 -14.73
N ASP A 120 11.26 -4.45 -15.70
CA ASP A 120 11.95 -5.40 -16.58
C ASP A 120 13.18 -6.04 -15.90
#